data_AF-A0A950BPE6-F1
#
_entry.id   AF-A0A950BPE6-F1
#
_cell.length_a   1.000
_cell.length_b   1.000
_cell.length_c   1.000
_cell.angle_alpha   90.00
_cell.angle_beta   90.00
_cell.angle_gamma   90.00
#
_symmetry.space_group_name_H-M   'P 1'
#
loop_
_entity.id
_entity.type
_entity.pdbx_description
1 polymer ?
#
loop_
_entity_poly.entity_id
_entity_poly.type
_entity_poly.pdbx_seq_one_letter_code
_entity_poly.pdbx_strand_id
1 'polypeptide(L)'
;MFLFAVISFLSITQATASPPAVDRSSVLSTARAFVPNSEAKVSVETQEDPYAIVEYRAGNIEGRLSDGQILLQRFAFGWQVIDAASDPPGFTSAALHNHGISAPVARALLHGVVAGALPPGRWNDADHGSSEDITAIRETVLSETGEAISSVKIYEEYAVLTWSSRSGGERVFAKRDGRWVAIVGGGGCLDKAGFIHYGVSSQAAAQFSLWFPCGPFPATTPATAK
;
A
#
# COMPACT_ATOMS: atom_id res chain seq x y z
N MET A 1 -64.99 4.62 22.91
CA MET A 1 -64.35 3.33 22.62
C MET A 1 -63.01 3.65 21.95
N PHE A 2 -61.93 3.71 22.74
CA PHE A 2 -60.59 4.10 22.26
C PHE A 2 -59.72 2.84 22.23
N LEU A 3 -59.17 2.52 21.06
CA LEU A 3 -58.27 1.39 20.84
C LEU A 3 -56.83 1.90 20.93
N PHE A 4 -56.11 1.52 21.97
CA PHE A 4 -54.66 1.76 22.10
C PHE A 4 -53.90 0.67 21.35
N ALA A 5 -53.09 1.07 20.36
CA ALA A 5 -52.11 0.18 19.73
C ALA A 5 -50.78 0.28 20.48
N VAL A 6 -50.32 -0.84 21.03
CA VAL A 6 -49.01 -0.99 21.67
C VAL A 6 -48.00 -1.33 20.58
N ILE A 7 -47.06 -0.42 20.29
CA ILE A 7 -45.93 -0.66 19.40
C ILE A 7 -44.77 -1.17 20.26
N SER A 8 -44.49 -2.48 20.18
CA SER A 8 -43.33 -3.09 20.82
C SER A 8 -42.07 -2.81 19.99
N PHE A 9 -41.15 -2.04 20.55
CA PHE A 9 -39.79 -1.89 20.02
C PHE A 9 -38.97 -3.13 20.36
N LEU A 10 -38.67 -3.97 19.36
CA LEU A 10 -37.62 -4.99 19.47
C LEU A 10 -36.26 -4.30 19.31
N SER A 11 -35.51 -4.15 20.40
CA SER A 11 -34.10 -3.80 20.34
C SER A 11 -33.31 -5.01 19.84
N ILE A 12 -32.92 -4.99 18.56
CA ILE A 12 -31.98 -5.96 18.01
C ILE A 12 -30.59 -5.59 18.52
N THR A 13 -30.12 -6.29 19.55
CA THR A 13 -28.71 -6.26 19.95
C THR A 13 -27.91 -6.98 18.87
N GLN A 14 -27.32 -6.24 17.93
CA GLN A 14 -26.36 -6.83 17.00
C GLN A 14 -25.16 -7.31 17.81
N ALA A 15 -25.04 -8.62 17.98
CA ALA A 15 -23.81 -9.24 18.43
C ALA A 15 -22.74 -8.92 17.37
N THR A 16 -21.79 -8.04 17.71
CA THR A 16 -20.59 -7.84 16.90
C THR A 16 -19.82 -9.15 16.92
N ALA A 17 -19.95 -9.94 15.85
CA ALA A 17 -19.11 -11.11 15.65
C ALA A 17 -17.64 -10.65 15.75
N SER A 18 -16.87 -11.32 16.61
CA SER A 18 -15.42 -11.10 16.65
C SER A 18 -14.87 -11.30 15.23
N PRO A 19 -14.02 -10.41 14.73
CA PRO A 19 -13.42 -10.59 13.41
C PRO A 19 -12.75 -11.97 13.37
N PRO A 20 -12.89 -12.71 12.27
CA PRO A 20 -12.30 -14.04 12.16
C PRO A 20 -10.81 -13.97 12.47
N ALA A 21 -10.31 -14.97 13.23
CA ALA A 21 -8.90 -15.09 13.52
C ALA A 21 -8.10 -14.99 12.22
N VAL A 22 -7.13 -14.08 12.20
CA VAL A 22 -6.39 -13.73 11.00
C VAL A 22 -5.64 -14.96 10.47
N ASP A 23 -5.90 -15.32 9.22
CA ASP A 23 -5.34 -16.51 8.57
C ASP A 23 -3.86 -16.31 8.19
N ARG A 24 -2.97 -16.87 9.02
CA ARG A 24 -1.52 -16.87 8.77
C ARG A 24 -1.13 -17.51 7.43
N SER A 25 -1.93 -18.45 6.92
CA SER A 25 -1.62 -19.12 5.65
C SER A 25 -1.74 -18.16 4.46
N SER A 26 -2.74 -17.28 4.47
CA SER A 26 -2.89 -16.20 3.47
C SER A 26 -1.73 -15.19 3.47
N VAL A 27 -1.23 -14.82 4.66
CA VAL A 27 -0.05 -13.94 4.82
C VAL A 27 1.18 -14.58 4.18
N LEU A 28 1.46 -15.84 4.53
CA LEU A 28 2.62 -16.57 4.00
C LEU A 28 2.51 -16.82 2.49
N SER A 29 1.31 -17.11 1.98
CA SER A 29 1.09 -17.26 0.54
C SER A 29 1.44 -15.98 -0.22
N THR A 30 1.00 -14.82 0.30
CA THR A 30 1.27 -13.51 -0.29
C THR A 30 2.77 -13.20 -0.26
N ALA A 31 3.43 -13.39 0.88
CA ALA A 31 4.87 -13.16 1.01
C ALA A 31 5.71 -14.08 0.10
N ARG A 32 5.31 -15.35 -0.08
CA ARG A 32 6.00 -16.28 -1.00
C ARG A 32 5.83 -15.88 -2.47
N ALA A 33 4.69 -15.33 -2.85
CA ALA A 33 4.49 -14.82 -4.20
C ALA A 33 5.40 -13.61 -4.50
N PHE A 34 5.64 -12.76 -3.48
CA PHE A 34 6.54 -11.61 -3.58
C PHE A 34 8.03 -11.99 -3.65
N VAL A 35 8.41 -13.11 -3.02
CA VAL A 35 9.80 -13.60 -3.01
C VAL A 35 9.89 -14.92 -3.75
N PRO A 36 9.88 -14.92 -5.09
CA PRO A 36 9.84 -16.14 -5.91
C PRO A 36 11.19 -16.86 -5.89
N ASN A 37 11.42 -17.63 -4.84
CA ASN A 37 12.48 -18.63 -4.76
C ASN A 37 11.95 -19.85 -3.98
N SER A 38 11.98 -21.03 -4.60
CA SER A 38 11.54 -22.27 -3.95
C SER A 38 12.36 -22.64 -2.72
N GLU A 39 13.59 -22.16 -2.62
CA GLU A 39 14.47 -22.37 -1.47
C GLU A 39 14.29 -21.31 -0.37
N ALA A 40 13.55 -20.24 -0.65
CA ALA A 40 13.34 -19.19 0.34
C ALA A 40 12.53 -19.70 1.53
N LYS A 41 13.06 -19.42 2.72
CA LYS A 41 12.34 -19.62 3.98
C LYS A 41 11.58 -18.35 4.28
N VAL A 42 10.28 -18.49 4.53
CA VAL A 42 9.37 -17.37 4.80
C VAL A 42 8.61 -17.70 6.08
N SER A 43 8.62 -16.79 7.04
CA SER A 43 7.96 -16.96 8.34
C SER A 43 7.34 -15.67 8.82
N VAL A 44 6.11 -15.75 9.35
CA VAL A 44 5.47 -14.60 10.00
C VAL A 44 6.22 -14.31 11.30
N GLU A 45 6.77 -13.11 11.41
CA GLU A 45 7.47 -12.64 12.60
C GLU A 45 6.46 -12.03 13.57
N THR A 46 5.70 -11.04 13.08
CA THR A 46 4.66 -10.33 13.83
C THR A 46 3.42 -10.12 12.99
N GLN A 47 2.29 -9.98 13.67
CA GLN A 47 1.03 -9.72 13.01
C GLN A 47 0.12 -8.93 13.94
N GLU A 48 -0.21 -7.72 13.53
CA GLU A 48 -1.04 -6.76 14.28
C GLU A 48 -2.01 -6.13 13.29
N ASP A 49 -3.24 -6.64 13.27
CA ASP A 49 -4.24 -6.26 12.26
C ASP A 49 -4.37 -4.73 12.14
N PRO A 50 -4.30 -4.15 10.92
CA PRO A 50 -4.30 -4.80 9.60
C PRO A 50 -2.93 -5.15 9.02
N TYR A 51 -1.86 -5.21 9.81
CA TYR A 51 -0.48 -5.35 9.35
C TYR A 51 0.17 -6.69 9.73
N ALA A 52 1.19 -7.07 8.97
CA ALA A 52 2.07 -8.19 9.29
C ALA A 52 3.50 -7.88 8.86
N ILE A 53 4.48 -8.35 9.65
CA ILE A 53 5.88 -8.43 9.24
C ILE A 53 6.24 -9.90 9.04
N VAL A 54 6.82 -10.18 7.87
CA VAL A 54 7.28 -11.50 7.47
C VAL A 54 8.78 -11.46 7.24
N GLU A 55 9.53 -12.31 7.93
CA GLU A 55 10.94 -12.54 7.65
C GLU A 55 11.08 -13.47 6.44
N TYR A 56 12.03 -13.17 5.56
CA TYR A 56 12.45 -14.07 4.50
C TYR A 56 13.97 -14.28 4.52
N ARG A 57 14.39 -15.47 4.09
CA ARG A 57 15.81 -15.83 3.93
C ARG A 57 16.06 -16.47 2.58
N ALA A 58 17.21 -16.16 1.99
CA ALA A 58 17.57 -16.55 0.63
C ALA A 58 16.48 -16.17 -0.39
N GLY A 59 15.84 -15.03 -0.19
CA GLY A 59 14.82 -14.52 -1.09
C GLY A 59 15.43 -13.93 -2.35
N ASN A 60 14.85 -14.21 -3.52
CA ASN A 60 15.26 -13.56 -4.76
C ASN A 60 14.38 -12.33 -5.00
N ILE A 61 14.95 -11.15 -4.75
CA ILE A 61 14.32 -9.86 -5.06
C ILE A 61 15.16 -9.21 -6.15
N GLU A 62 14.54 -8.93 -7.29
CA GLU A 62 15.16 -8.23 -8.43
C GLU A 62 16.46 -8.88 -8.95
N GLY A 63 16.53 -10.21 -8.87
CA GLY A 63 17.69 -10.99 -9.33
C GLY A 63 18.83 -11.10 -8.32
N ARG A 64 18.64 -10.64 -7.08
CA ARG A 64 19.61 -10.79 -5.98
C ARG A 64 19.04 -11.64 -4.86
N LEU A 65 19.85 -12.58 -4.37
CA LEU A 65 19.56 -13.30 -3.14
C LEU A 65 19.84 -12.41 -1.93
N SER A 66 18.84 -12.21 -1.08
CA SER A 66 18.93 -11.45 0.16
C SER A 66 18.14 -12.09 1.28
N ASP A 67 18.45 -11.67 2.50
CA ASP A 67 17.63 -11.87 3.68
C ASP A 67 16.97 -10.53 4.03
N GLY A 68 15.80 -10.57 4.66
CA GLY A 68 15.11 -9.34 5.04
C GLY A 68 13.71 -9.54 5.58
N GLN A 69 12.94 -8.45 5.54
CA GLN A 69 11.57 -8.39 6.02
C GLN A 69 10.64 -7.81 4.95
N ILE A 70 9.38 -8.24 4.98
CA ILE A 70 8.29 -7.74 4.13
C ILE A 70 7.21 -7.19 5.06
N LEU A 71 6.72 -6.00 4.75
CA LEU A 71 5.57 -5.39 5.42
C LEU A 71 4.33 -5.62 4.55
N LEU A 72 3.32 -6.25 5.15
CA LEU A 72 2.04 -6.49 4.50
C LEU A 72 0.94 -5.69 5.20
N GLN A 73 -0.06 -5.30 4.42
CA GLN A 73 -1.31 -4.73 4.91
C GLN A 73 -2.50 -5.52 4.35
N ARG A 74 -3.53 -5.69 5.19
CA ARG A 74 -4.79 -6.35 4.86
C ARG A 74 -5.79 -5.34 4.31
N PHE A 75 -6.31 -5.64 3.13
CA PHE A 75 -7.38 -4.95 2.43
C PHE A 75 -8.60 -5.87 2.29
N ALA A 76 -9.71 -5.35 1.75
CA ALA A 76 -10.93 -6.13 1.53
C ALA A 76 -10.70 -7.34 0.60
N PHE A 77 -9.79 -7.22 -0.36
CA PHE A 77 -9.42 -8.28 -1.31
C PHE A 77 -8.35 -9.25 -0.79
N GLY A 78 -7.75 -9.00 0.38
CA GLY A 78 -6.69 -9.84 0.95
C GLY A 78 -5.44 -9.06 1.35
N TRP A 79 -4.32 -9.76 1.45
CA TRP A 79 -3.03 -9.16 1.82
C TRP A 79 -2.32 -8.60 0.60
N GLN A 80 -1.64 -7.47 0.79
CA GLN A 80 -0.76 -6.89 -0.20
C GLN A 80 0.55 -6.48 0.47
N VAL A 81 1.67 -6.67 -0.24
CA VAL A 81 2.97 -6.17 0.17
C VAL A 81 3.00 -4.66 -0.06
N ILE A 82 3.28 -3.90 1.01
CA ILE A 82 3.39 -2.44 0.94
C ILE A 82 4.83 -1.96 1.08
N ASP A 83 5.73 -2.81 1.60
CA ASP A 83 7.15 -2.48 1.66
C ASP A 83 8.03 -3.73 1.83
N ALA A 84 9.30 -3.60 1.50
CA ALA A 84 10.32 -4.62 1.72
C ALA A 84 11.64 -3.99 2.19
N ALA A 85 12.17 -4.49 3.30
CA ALA A 85 13.49 -4.16 3.77
C ALA A 85 14.44 -5.31 3.45
N SER A 86 15.53 -5.02 2.73
CA SER A 86 16.64 -5.96 2.53
C SER A 86 17.82 -5.57 3.41
N ASP A 87 18.59 -6.57 3.84
CA ASP A 87 19.75 -6.45 4.73
C ASP A 87 19.38 -6.01 6.19
N PRO A 88 20.04 -6.57 7.23
CA PRO A 88 19.80 -6.17 8.62
C PRO A 88 20.02 -4.66 8.84
N PRO A 89 19.22 -3.99 9.70
CA PRO A 89 18.37 -4.57 10.75
C PRO A 89 16.90 -4.81 10.38
N GLY A 90 16.49 -4.68 9.12
CA GLY A 90 15.07 -4.75 8.73
C GLY A 90 14.30 -3.45 8.98
N PHE A 91 12.99 -3.54 9.23
CA PHE A 91 12.13 -2.38 9.46
C PHE A 91 12.45 -1.66 10.77
N THR A 92 12.29 -0.33 10.74
CA THR A 92 12.43 0.54 11.91
C THR A 92 11.11 1.22 12.23
N SER A 93 10.95 1.75 13.44
CA SER A 93 9.76 2.53 13.81
C SER A 93 9.56 3.74 12.88
N ALA A 94 10.64 4.36 12.38
CA ALA A 94 10.54 5.45 11.41
C ALA A 94 9.97 4.97 10.07
N ALA A 95 10.44 3.81 9.57
CA ALA A 95 9.91 3.24 8.34
C ALA A 95 8.41 2.93 8.46
N LEU A 96 7.97 2.32 9.57
CA LEU A 96 6.55 2.04 9.78
C LEU A 96 5.70 3.33 9.88
N HIS A 97 6.21 4.38 10.52
CA HIS A 97 5.51 5.67 10.58
C HIS A 97 5.38 6.36 9.21
N ASN A 98 6.33 6.16 8.28
CA ASN A 98 6.21 6.69 6.92
C ASN A 98 4.98 6.13 6.20
N HIS A 99 4.57 4.89 6.52
CA HIS A 99 3.34 4.24 6.04
C HIS A 99 2.08 4.65 6.84
N GLY A 100 2.19 5.61 7.75
CA GLY A 100 1.07 6.04 8.60
C GLY A 100 0.71 5.06 9.73
N ILE A 101 1.56 4.05 9.99
CA ILE A 101 1.33 3.08 11.07
C ILE A 101 1.56 3.79 12.41
N SER A 102 0.55 3.79 13.28
CA SER A 102 0.62 4.46 14.58
C SER A 102 1.71 3.87 15.49
N ALA A 103 2.27 4.69 16.39
CA ALA A 103 3.34 4.27 17.30
C ALA A 103 3.00 3.03 18.16
N PRO A 104 1.76 2.85 18.69
CA PRO A 104 1.39 1.63 19.40
C PRO A 104 1.45 0.38 18.53
N VAL A 105 0.92 0.45 17.30
CA VAL A 105 0.93 -0.68 16.35
C VAL A 105 2.36 -0.97 15.90
N ALA A 106 3.14 0.06 15.58
CA ALA A 106 4.55 -0.09 15.22
C ALA A 106 5.36 -0.76 16.34
N ARG A 107 5.10 -0.43 17.61
CA ARG A 107 5.77 -1.05 18.76
C ARG A 107 5.42 -2.54 18.90
N ALA A 108 4.16 -2.89 18.67
CA ALA A 108 3.71 -4.28 18.71
C ALA A 108 4.29 -5.09 17.54
N LEU A 109 4.33 -4.52 16.34
CA LEU A 109 4.94 -5.13 15.16
C LEU A 109 6.45 -5.34 15.29
N LEU A 110 7.17 -4.49 16.02
CA LEU A 110 8.63 -4.59 16.17
C LEU A 110 9.07 -5.34 17.44
N HIS A 111 8.17 -6.08 18.13
CA HIS A 111 8.50 -6.88 19.34
C HIS A 111 9.34 -6.11 20.39
N GLY A 112 9.10 -4.82 20.57
CA GLY A 112 9.80 -4.00 21.57
C GLY A 112 11.22 -3.53 21.19
N VAL A 113 11.60 -3.57 19.91
CA VAL A 113 12.80 -2.84 19.43
C VAL A 113 12.70 -1.38 19.86
N VAL A 114 13.75 -0.89 20.54
CA VAL A 114 13.83 0.48 21.06
C VAL A 114 13.69 1.44 19.89
N ALA A 115 12.68 2.31 19.95
CA ALA A 115 12.48 3.38 19.00
C ALA A 115 13.74 4.25 18.95
N GLY A 116 14.57 4.08 17.92
CA GLY A 116 15.56 5.09 17.57
C GLY A 116 14.82 6.40 17.32
N ALA A 117 15.42 7.52 17.73
CA ALA A 117 14.86 8.84 17.43
C ALA A 117 14.49 8.90 15.95
N LEU A 118 13.23 9.20 15.66
CA LEU A 118 12.73 9.35 14.30
C LEU A 118 13.61 10.43 13.65
N PRO A 119 14.47 10.13 12.64
CA PRO A 119 14.89 11.20 11.76
C PRO A 119 13.59 11.84 11.24
N PRO A 120 13.50 13.18 11.10
CA PRO A 120 12.32 13.81 10.54
C PRO A 120 11.94 13.04 9.27
N GLY A 121 10.73 12.49 9.25
CA GLY A 121 10.26 11.65 8.17
C GLY A 121 10.42 12.43 6.87
N ARG A 122 11.45 12.08 6.09
CA ARG A 122 11.61 12.66 4.75
C ARG A 122 10.55 12.12 3.80
N TRP A 123 9.86 11.05 4.19
CA TRP A 123 9.03 10.23 3.34
C TRP A 123 7.68 10.02 4.01
N ASN A 124 6.61 10.35 3.30
CA ASN A 124 5.25 10.02 3.69
C ASN A 124 4.68 9.13 2.59
N ASP A 125 4.78 7.83 2.84
CA ASP A 125 4.26 6.74 2.01
C ASP A 125 2.90 6.27 2.53
N ALA A 126 2.29 6.99 3.47
CA ALA A 126 0.94 6.70 3.89
C ALA A 126 -0.02 6.94 2.72
N ASP A 127 -0.98 6.03 2.59
CA ASP A 127 -2.11 6.23 1.70
C ASP A 127 -2.86 7.52 2.08
N HIS A 128 -3.35 8.23 1.06
CA HIS A 128 -4.17 9.43 1.22
C HIS A 128 -5.41 9.32 0.36
N GLY A 129 -6.59 9.36 0.97
CA GLY A 129 -7.88 9.23 0.29
C GLY A 129 -8.90 8.46 1.12
N SER A 130 -10.05 8.17 0.52
CA SER A 130 -11.04 7.28 1.14
C SER A 130 -10.54 5.84 1.08
N SER A 131 -10.82 5.04 2.11
CA SER A 131 -10.42 3.62 2.13
C SER A 131 -11.05 2.82 0.99
N GLU A 132 -12.26 3.20 0.55
CA GLU A 132 -12.93 2.59 -0.60
C GLU A 132 -12.16 2.84 -1.90
N ASP A 133 -11.79 4.09 -2.19
CA ASP A 133 -11.06 4.43 -3.40
C ASP A 133 -9.64 3.84 -3.40
N ILE A 134 -8.95 3.86 -2.25
CA ILE A 134 -7.64 3.22 -2.08
C ILE A 134 -7.72 1.74 -2.39
N THR A 135 -8.73 1.05 -1.83
CA THR A 135 -8.94 -0.38 -2.07
C THR A 135 -9.21 -0.63 -3.55
N ALA A 136 -10.12 0.13 -4.16
CA ALA A 136 -10.47 -0.01 -5.58
C ALA A 136 -9.23 0.16 -6.49
N ILE A 137 -8.37 1.15 -6.21
CA ILE A 137 -7.14 1.37 -6.98
C ILE A 137 -6.15 0.21 -6.78
N ARG A 138 -5.89 -0.21 -5.54
CA ARG A 138 -4.98 -1.32 -5.24
C ARG A 138 -5.45 -2.64 -5.85
N GLU A 139 -6.76 -2.88 -5.92
CA GLU A 139 -7.36 -4.03 -6.62
C GLU A 139 -7.04 -4.04 -8.10
N THR A 140 -7.04 -2.89 -8.78
CA THR A 140 -6.78 -2.82 -10.23
C THR A 140 -5.40 -3.32 -10.64
N VAL A 141 -4.43 -3.32 -9.72
CA VAL A 141 -3.03 -3.69 -10.00
C VAL A 141 -2.58 -4.96 -9.29
N LEU A 142 -3.46 -5.58 -8.50
CA LEU A 142 -3.15 -6.73 -7.65
C LEU A 142 -2.56 -7.91 -8.44
N SER A 143 -3.04 -8.15 -9.65
CA SER A 143 -2.58 -9.22 -10.54
C SER A 143 -1.41 -8.83 -11.44
N GLU A 144 -1.09 -7.54 -11.53
CA GLU A 144 -0.15 -7.02 -12.51
C GLU A 144 1.25 -6.83 -11.95
N THR A 145 1.36 -6.61 -10.63
CA THR A 145 2.62 -6.22 -10.01
C THR A 145 2.94 -7.19 -8.88
N GLY A 146 3.96 -8.04 -9.07
CA GLY A 146 4.64 -8.74 -7.96
C GLY A 146 5.51 -7.78 -7.12
N GLU A 147 5.09 -6.52 -7.05
CA GLU A 147 5.83 -5.37 -6.52
C GLU A 147 5.22 -4.93 -5.19
N ALA A 148 6.03 -4.27 -4.36
CA ALA A 148 5.55 -3.68 -3.12
C ALA A 148 4.85 -2.34 -3.44
N ILE A 149 3.56 -2.22 -3.12
CA ILE A 149 2.79 -1.00 -3.39
C ILE A 149 2.87 -0.10 -2.17
N SER A 150 3.83 0.82 -2.19
CA SER A 150 4.16 1.72 -1.09
C SER A 150 2.99 2.63 -0.72
N SER A 151 2.40 3.34 -1.68
CA SER A 151 1.32 4.29 -1.37
C SER A 151 0.37 4.53 -2.53
N VAL A 152 -0.87 4.91 -2.19
CA VAL A 152 -1.89 5.47 -3.08
C VAL A 152 -2.29 6.82 -2.54
N LYS A 153 -2.11 7.87 -3.34
CA LYS A 153 -2.49 9.25 -3.00
C LYS A 153 -3.59 9.70 -3.94
N ILE A 154 -4.67 10.24 -3.40
CA ILE A 154 -5.87 10.64 -4.13
C ILE A 154 -6.13 12.11 -3.86
N TYR A 155 -6.19 12.90 -4.93
CA TYR A 155 -6.57 14.32 -4.87
C TYR A 155 -7.56 14.60 -5.98
N GLU A 156 -8.75 15.10 -5.60
CA GLU A 156 -9.87 15.29 -6.52
C GLU A 156 -10.25 13.96 -7.21
N GLU A 157 -10.42 13.99 -8.52
CA GLU A 157 -10.73 12.82 -9.36
C GLU A 157 -9.45 12.15 -9.91
N TYR A 158 -8.29 12.37 -9.28
CA TYR A 158 -7.01 11.80 -9.71
C TYR A 158 -6.34 11.04 -8.57
N ALA A 159 -5.63 9.97 -8.92
CA ALA A 159 -4.83 9.22 -7.97
C ALA A 159 -3.48 8.84 -8.55
N VAL A 160 -2.49 8.71 -7.66
CA VAL A 160 -1.15 8.21 -7.95
C VAL A 160 -0.89 7.03 -7.04
N LEU A 161 -0.62 5.88 -7.66
CA LEU A 161 -0.10 4.70 -7.01
C LEU A 161 1.41 4.67 -7.20
N THR A 162 2.14 4.39 -6.12
CA THR A 162 3.60 4.24 -6.10
C THR A 162 3.96 2.82 -5.73
N TRP A 163 5.02 2.29 -6.34
CA TRP A 163 5.62 1.02 -5.92
C TRP A 163 7.11 1.16 -5.68
N SER A 164 7.61 0.43 -4.69
CA SER A 164 9.01 0.37 -4.31
C SER A 164 9.68 -0.85 -4.92
N SER A 165 10.51 -0.60 -5.94
CA SER A 165 11.50 -1.52 -6.50
C SER A 165 12.64 -0.74 -7.16
N ARG A 166 13.66 -1.44 -7.68
CA ARG A 166 14.76 -0.87 -8.45
C ARG A 166 14.30 -0.23 -9.74
N SER A 167 13.22 -0.70 -10.35
CA SER A 167 12.55 0.05 -11.41
C SER A 167 11.71 1.18 -10.81
N GLY A 168 11.02 0.91 -9.69
CA GLY A 168 10.14 1.82 -8.99
C GLY A 168 9.13 2.49 -9.92
N GLY A 169 8.31 3.34 -9.34
CA GLY A 169 7.63 4.38 -10.11
C GLY A 169 6.17 4.53 -9.79
N GLU A 170 5.51 5.19 -10.73
CA GLU A 170 4.17 5.72 -10.54
C GLU A 170 3.21 5.21 -11.60
N ARG A 171 1.97 5.02 -11.17
CA ARG A 171 0.83 4.82 -12.04
C ARG A 171 -0.24 5.83 -11.66
N VAL A 172 -0.75 6.52 -12.66
CA VAL A 172 -1.74 7.58 -12.48
C VAL A 172 -3.10 7.07 -12.93
N PHE A 173 -4.11 7.42 -12.16
CA PHE A 173 -5.50 7.10 -12.42
C PHE A 173 -6.32 8.38 -12.48
N ALA A 174 -7.38 8.33 -13.28
CA ALA A 174 -8.47 9.30 -13.23
C ALA A 174 -9.78 8.57 -12.90
N LYS A 175 -10.62 9.20 -12.08
CA LYS A 175 -11.97 8.73 -11.80
C LYS A 175 -12.89 9.18 -12.94
N ARG A 176 -13.49 8.21 -13.62
CA ARG A 176 -14.36 8.38 -14.80
C ARG A 176 -15.63 7.59 -14.55
N ASP A 177 -16.78 8.25 -14.59
CA ASP A 177 -18.09 7.63 -14.35
C ASP A 177 -18.13 6.82 -13.03
N GLY A 178 -17.49 7.35 -11.99
CA GLY A 178 -17.39 6.70 -10.67
C GLY A 178 -16.38 5.56 -10.56
N ARG A 179 -15.57 5.29 -11.60
CA ARG A 179 -14.55 4.22 -11.62
C ARG A 179 -13.15 4.77 -11.83
N TRP A 180 -12.17 4.16 -11.16
CA TRP A 180 -10.76 4.48 -11.38
C TRP A 180 -10.26 3.82 -12.66
N VAL A 181 -9.67 4.63 -13.56
CA VAL A 181 -9.10 4.19 -14.83
C VAL A 181 -7.65 4.64 -14.89
N ALA A 182 -6.73 3.72 -15.17
CA ALA A 182 -5.32 4.07 -15.36
C ALA A 182 -5.16 4.92 -16.64
N ILE A 183 -4.47 6.06 -16.52
CA ILE A 183 -4.22 6.98 -17.63
C ILE A 183 -2.74 7.00 -18.05
N VAL A 184 -1.83 6.64 -17.15
CA VAL A 184 -0.42 6.37 -17.46
C VAL A 184 0.16 5.43 -16.40
N GLY A 185 1.09 4.58 -16.80
CA GLY A 185 1.92 3.76 -15.91
C GLY A 185 3.12 3.20 -16.68
N GLY A 186 4.11 2.64 -15.99
CA GLY A 186 5.23 1.96 -16.64
C GLY A 186 6.63 2.23 -16.10
N GLY A 187 6.75 2.83 -14.91
CA GLY A 187 8.03 3.02 -14.22
C GLY A 187 8.65 4.39 -14.45
N GLY A 188 9.47 4.80 -13.49
CA GLY A 188 10.00 6.16 -13.38
C GLY A 188 9.12 7.08 -12.53
N CYS A 189 9.60 8.30 -12.30
CA CYS A 189 8.88 9.31 -11.53
C CYS A 189 8.39 10.40 -12.48
N LEU A 190 7.12 10.77 -12.37
CA LEU A 190 6.54 11.87 -13.11
C LEU A 190 6.94 13.17 -12.42
N ASP A 191 7.16 14.25 -13.18
CA ASP A 191 7.16 15.57 -12.59
C ASP A 191 5.77 16.22 -12.65
N LYS A 192 5.61 17.41 -12.07
CA LYS A 192 4.36 18.18 -12.17
C LYS A 192 3.92 18.38 -13.63
N ALA A 193 4.87 18.64 -14.54
CA ALA A 193 4.57 18.82 -15.95
C ALA A 193 4.13 17.49 -16.60
N GLY A 194 4.73 16.36 -16.20
CA GLY A 194 4.32 15.02 -16.59
C GLY A 194 2.88 14.72 -16.17
N PHE A 195 2.49 14.98 -14.93
CA PHE A 195 1.09 14.82 -14.50
C PHE A 195 0.13 15.65 -15.35
N ILE A 196 0.46 16.92 -15.59
CA ILE A 196 -0.38 17.82 -16.40
C ILE A 196 -0.44 17.32 -17.86
N HIS A 197 0.67 16.83 -18.40
CA HIS A 197 0.72 16.25 -19.75
C HIS A 197 -0.24 15.07 -19.91
N TYR A 198 -0.39 14.23 -18.88
CA TYR A 198 -1.34 13.13 -18.85
C TYR A 198 -2.76 13.53 -18.42
N GLY A 199 -3.04 14.83 -18.30
CA GLY A 199 -4.39 15.36 -18.06
C GLY A 199 -4.78 15.49 -16.59
N VAL A 200 -3.85 15.33 -15.64
CA VAL A 200 -4.08 15.66 -14.23
C VAL A 200 -4.26 17.16 -14.07
N SER A 201 -5.22 17.59 -13.25
CA SER A 201 -5.45 19.01 -12.98
C SER A 201 -4.19 19.65 -12.38
N SER A 202 -3.93 20.93 -12.69
CA SER A 202 -2.77 21.64 -12.10
C SER A 202 -2.85 21.72 -10.56
N GLN A 203 -4.06 21.67 -10.00
CA GLN A 203 -4.30 21.66 -8.56
C GLN A 203 -3.93 20.31 -7.95
N ALA A 204 -4.44 19.19 -8.48
CA ALA A 204 -4.08 17.85 -8.03
C ALA A 204 -2.58 17.57 -8.26
N ALA A 205 -2.03 17.95 -9.42
CA ALA A 205 -0.61 17.81 -9.72
C ALA A 205 0.31 18.59 -8.76
N ALA A 206 -0.18 19.66 -8.14
CA ALA A 206 0.58 20.40 -7.12
C ALA A 206 0.58 19.69 -5.75
N GLN A 207 -0.35 18.76 -5.51
CA GLN A 207 -0.44 17.99 -4.26
C GLN A 207 0.38 16.71 -4.30
N PHE A 208 0.54 16.10 -5.48
CA PHE A 208 1.42 14.94 -5.65
C PHE A 208 2.87 15.36 -5.39
N SER A 209 3.34 15.09 -4.17
CA SER A 209 4.74 15.30 -3.76
C SER A 209 5.60 14.21 -4.38
N LEU A 210 6.59 14.61 -5.16
CA LEU A 210 7.39 13.70 -5.95
C LEU A 210 8.60 13.18 -5.18
N TRP A 211 8.77 11.86 -5.26
CA TRP A 211 9.70 11.06 -4.49
C TRP A 211 11.18 11.33 -4.85
N PHE A 212 11.46 11.84 -6.04
CA PHE A 212 12.80 12.21 -6.48
C PHE A 212 12.75 13.50 -7.30
N PRO A 213 13.86 14.28 -7.36
CA PRO A 213 14.06 15.21 -8.45
C PRO A 213 14.12 14.37 -9.73
N CYS A 214 12.96 14.16 -10.34
CA CYS A 214 12.88 13.55 -11.65
C CYS A 214 13.74 14.39 -12.58
N GLY A 215 14.66 13.74 -13.29
CA GLY A 215 15.31 14.40 -14.42
C GLY A 215 14.22 14.96 -15.35
N PRO A 216 14.52 16.03 -16.10
CA PRO A 216 13.54 16.61 -17.03
C PRO A 216 12.97 15.51 -17.92
N PHE A 217 11.64 15.44 -17.98
CA PHE A 217 10.91 14.47 -18.79
C PHE A 217 11.43 14.54 -20.24
N PRO A 218 11.96 13.46 -20.84
CA PRO A 218 12.34 13.49 -22.24
C PRO A 218 11.07 13.63 -23.08
N ALA A 219 11.03 14.68 -23.90
CA ALA A 219 9.92 14.98 -24.80
C ALA A 219 9.84 14.01 -25.99
N THR A 220 9.64 12.71 -25.75
CA THR A 220 9.47 11.65 -26.76
C THR A 220 8.95 10.41 -26.00
N THR A 221 7.83 9.74 -26.29
CA THR A 221 7.06 9.40 -27.50
C THR A 221 5.67 8.97 -27.00
N PRO A 222 4.56 9.12 -27.74
CA PRO A 222 3.24 8.74 -27.22
C PRO A 222 3.21 7.25 -26.84
N ALA A 223 2.80 6.95 -25.61
CA ALA A 223 2.42 5.59 -25.25
C ALA A 223 1.20 5.21 -26.09
N THR A 224 1.38 4.29 -27.03
CA THR A 224 0.24 3.58 -27.64
C THR A 224 -0.48 2.84 -26.53
N ALA A 225 -1.67 3.33 -26.16
CA ALA A 225 -2.66 2.52 -25.45
C ALA A 225 -2.90 1.25 -26.29
N LYS A 226 -2.70 0.08 -25.69
CA LYS A 226 -3.26 -1.18 -26.19
C LYS A 226 -4.51 -1.48 -25.38
#